data_AF-Q979P4-F1
#
_entry.id   AF-Q979P4-F1
#
_cell.length_a   1.000
_cell.length_b   1.000
_cell.length_c   1.000
_cell.angle_alpha   90.00
_cell.angle_beta   90.00
_cell.angle_gamma   90.00
#
_symmetry.space_group_name_H-M   'P 1'
#
loop_
_entity.id
_entity.type
_entity.pdbx_description
1 polymer ?
#
loop_
_entity_poly.entity_id
_entity_poly.type
_entity_poly.pdbx_seq_one_letter_code
_entity_poly.pdbx_strand_id
1 'polypeptide(L)'
;MKIEIGQRIDVEVDREDVERVSRGSIIAVWYNRGVPIYVELFVNKTLISEIRKMFNNNNRKSALVSITRISKSKYVVEPTVVVLNRQRTDLTPIK
;
A
#
# COMPACT_ATOMS: atom_id res chain seq x y z
N MET A 1 -8.93 7.11 5.04
CA MET A 1 -9.38 5.81 4.52
C MET A 1 -9.30 4.76 5.61
N LYS A 2 -10.36 3.96 5.77
CA LYS A 2 -10.39 2.80 6.68
C LYS A 2 -10.59 1.54 5.83
N ILE A 3 -9.94 0.46 6.23
CA ILE A 3 -10.07 -0.85 5.57
C ILE A 3 -11.17 -1.62 6.30
N GLU A 4 -12.23 -1.98 5.60
CA GLU A 4 -13.33 -2.78 6.16
C GLU A 4 -13.02 -4.28 6.13
N ILE A 5 -13.74 -5.07 6.95
CA ILE A 5 -13.53 -6.52 7.02
C ILE A 5 -13.87 -7.13 5.66
N GLY A 6 -12.98 -7.98 5.13
CA GLY A 6 -13.08 -8.56 3.80
C GLY A 6 -12.55 -7.67 2.68
N GLN A 7 -12.18 -6.41 2.96
CA GLN A 7 -11.61 -5.51 1.98
C GLN A 7 -10.11 -5.77 1.82
N ARG A 8 -9.66 -5.74 0.56
CA ARG A 8 -8.25 -5.68 0.15
C ARG A 8 -7.98 -4.34 -0.51
N ILE A 9 -6.88 -3.71 -0.16
CA ILE A 9 -6.40 -2.48 -0.79
C ILE A 9 -4.93 -2.62 -1.15
N ASP A 10 -4.52 -2.04 -2.27
CA ASP A 10 -3.12 -1.96 -2.68
C ASP A 10 -2.66 -0.51 -2.56
N VAL A 11 -1.63 -0.27 -1.74
CA VAL A 11 -1.09 1.07 -1.50
C VAL A 11 0.43 1.01 -1.43
N GLU A 12 1.09 2.10 -1.77
CA GLU A 12 2.48 2.31 -1.43
C GLU A 12 2.58 2.98 -0.06
N VAL A 13 3.49 2.49 0.76
CA VAL A 13 3.73 3.04 2.10
C VAL A 13 5.19 3.41 2.22
N ASP A 14 5.46 4.60 2.77
CA ASP A 14 6.80 5.05 3.12
C ASP A 14 7.21 4.52 4.49
N ARG A 15 8.47 4.06 4.58
CA ARG A 15 9.04 3.49 5.81
C ARG A 15 9.05 4.50 6.96
N GLU A 16 9.33 5.76 6.67
CA GLU A 16 9.39 6.83 7.68
C GLU A 16 8.04 7.05 8.38
N ASP A 17 6.94 6.97 7.63
CA ASP A 17 5.57 7.10 8.17
C ASP A 17 5.22 5.92 9.09
N VAL A 18 5.81 4.76 8.83
CA VAL A 18 5.56 3.53 9.60
C VAL A 18 6.43 3.44 10.85
N GLU A 19 7.69 3.84 10.78
CA GLU A 19 8.63 3.76 11.91
C GLU A 19 8.22 4.69 13.06
N ARG A 20 7.63 5.85 12.75
CA ARG A 20 7.29 6.88 13.74
C ARG A 20 5.88 6.71 14.35
N VAL A 21 5.03 5.84 13.80
CA VAL A 21 3.62 5.73 14.19
C VAL A 21 3.31 4.39 14.86
N SER A 22 2.63 4.42 16.01
CA SER A 22 2.16 3.19 16.69
C SER A 22 0.64 2.94 16.54
N ARG A 23 -0.14 4.01 16.32
CA ARG A 23 -1.58 4.02 16.04
C ARG A 23 -1.96 5.40 15.49
N GLY A 24 -3.05 5.49 14.73
CA GLY A 24 -3.56 6.75 14.20
C GLY A 24 -3.69 6.68 12.69
N SER A 25 -3.00 7.57 12.00
CA SER A 25 -2.99 7.63 10.54
C SER A 25 -1.57 7.67 10.01
N ILE A 26 -1.37 7.08 8.83
CA ILE A 26 -0.16 7.26 8.02
C ILE A 26 -0.57 7.81 6.66
N ILE A 27 0.37 8.44 5.95
CA ILE A 27 0.18 8.74 4.54
C ILE A 27 0.55 7.50 3.72
N ALA A 28 -0.30 7.17 2.76
CA ALA A 28 -0.05 6.10 1.80
C ALA A 28 -0.42 6.60 0.40
N VAL A 29 0.16 6.01 -0.64
CA VAL A 29 -0.17 6.33 -2.02
C VAL A 29 -1.06 5.24 -2.59
N TRP A 30 -2.27 5.59 -2.98
CA TRP A 30 -3.16 4.72 -3.70
C TRP A 30 -3.09 5.02 -5.20
N TYR A 31 -2.85 4.01 -6.03
CA TYR A 31 -2.77 4.18 -7.47
C TYR A 31 -4.11 3.88 -8.13
N ASN A 32 -4.84 4.93 -8.51
CA ASN A 32 -6.10 4.79 -9.24
C ASN A 32 -5.85 5.06 -10.73
N ARG A 33 -6.02 4.03 -11.59
CA ARG A 33 -5.76 4.12 -13.05
C ARG A 33 -4.38 4.69 -13.38
N GLY A 34 -3.36 4.32 -12.60
CA GLY A 34 -1.99 4.79 -12.78
C GLY A 34 -1.70 6.20 -12.23
N VAL A 35 -2.71 6.89 -11.70
CA VAL A 35 -2.53 8.19 -11.03
C VAL A 35 -2.27 7.96 -9.54
N PRO A 36 -1.16 8.47 -8.98
CA PRO A 36 -0.90 8.40 -7.55
C PRO A 36 -1.83 9.37 -6.80
N ILE A 37 -2.57 8.85 -5.83
CA ILE A 37 -3.45 9.60 -4.95
C ILE A 37 -2.94 9.41 -3.52
N TYR A 38 -2.48 10.49 -2.89
CA TYR A 38 -2.11 10.48 -1.47
C TYR A 38 -3.37 10.34 -0.62
N VAL A 39 -3.40 9.31 0.22
CA VAL A 39 -4.51 9.00 1.11
C VAL A 39 -4.01 8.87 2.54
N GLU A 40 -4.78 9.44 3.46
CA GLU A 40 -4.60 9.18 4.88
C GLU A 40 -5.16 7.78 5.18
N LEU A 41 -4.33 6.84 5.63
CA LEU A 41 -4.73 5.48 5.99
C LEU A 41 -4.77 5.34 7.52
N PHE A 42 -5.96 5.04 8.06
CA PHE A 42 -6.11 4.77 9.49
C PHE A 42 -5.53 3.40 9.84
N VAL A 43 -4.55 3.40 10.74
CA VAL A 43 -3.81 2.22 11.18
C VAL A 43 -3.95 2.00 12.68
N ASN A 44 -4.08 0.73 13.06
CA ASN A 44 -3.99 0.29 14.44
C ASN A 44 -2.67 -0.43 14.70
N LYS A 45 -2.44 -0.79 15.97
CA LYS A 45 -1.21 -1.46 16.41
C LYS A 45 -0.92 -2.76 15.64
N THR A 46 -1.94 -3.53 15.28
CA THR A 46 -1.75 -4.79 14.57
C THR A 46 -1.35 -4.53 13.12
N LEU A 47 -2.09 -3.67 12.41
CA LEU A 47 -1.77 -3.33 11.02
C LEU A 47 -0.36 -2.74 10.90
N ILE A 48 0.00 -1.78 11.76
CA ILE A 48 1.33 -1.18 11.68
C ILE A 48 2.44 -2.18 11.98
N SER A 49 2.20 -3.15 12.88
CA SER A 49 3.15 -4.22 13.15
C SER A 49 3.36 -5.11 11.94
N GLU A 50 2.30 -5.45 11.20
CA GLU A 50 2.43 -6.28 9.99
C GLU A 50 3.15 -5.53 8.87
N ILE A 51 2.87 -4.22 8.70
CA ILE A 51 3.60 -3.39 7.73
C ILE A 51 5.09 -3.31 8.10
N ARG A 52 5.43 -3.12 9.39
CA ARG A 52 6.84 -3.09 9.86
C ARG A 52 7.57 -4.40 9.59
N LYS A 53 6.93 -5.55 9.82
CA LYS A 53 7.56 -6.86 9.57
C LYS A 53 8.05 -6.99 8.13
N MET A 54 7.32 -6.43 7.17
CA MET A 54 7.75 -6.41 5.78
C MET A 54 9.00 -5.53 5.56
N PHE A 55 9.11 -4.40 6.26
CA PHE A 55 10.30 -3.53 6.17
C PHE A 55 11.52 -4.04 6.96
N ASN A 56 11.33 -4.90 7.97
CA ASN A 56 12.43 -5.36 8.84
C ASN A 56 13.57 -6.07 8.09
N ASN A 57 13.30 -6.67 6.93
CA ASN A 57 14.30 -7.39 6.13
C ASN A 57 14.67 -6.65 4.84
N ASN A 58 14.33 -5.36 4.71
CA ASN A 58 14.51 -4.61 3.47
C ASN A 58 14.85 -3.12 3.73
N ASN A 59 15.92 -2.61 3.13
CA ASN A 59 16.34 -1.20 3.23
C ASN A 59 15.63 -0.25 2.25
N ARG A 60 14.55 -0.71 1.59
CA ARG A 60 13.75 0.16 0.73
C ARG A 60 13.07 1.28 1.53
N LYS A 61 13.05 2.47 0.91
CA LYS A 61 12.39 3.68 1.44
C LYS A 61 10.87 3.53 1.44
N SER A 62 10.31 2.96 0.38
CA SER A 62 8.89 2.69 0.22
C SER A 62 8.63 1.26 -0.24
N ALA A 63 7.40 0.78 -0.07
CA ALA A 63 6.98 -0.51 -0.57
C ALA A 63 5.51 -0.51 -0.97
N LEU A 64 5.22 -1.12 -2.12
CA LEU A 64 3.85 -1.47 -2.53
C LEU A 64 3.38 -2.66 -1.72
N VAL A 65 2.26 -2.48 -1.03
CA VAL A 65 1.66 -3.47 -0.15
C VAL A 65 0.20 -3.71 -0.48
N SER A 66 -0.18 -4.97 -0.51
CA SER A 66 -1.56 -5.43 -0.43
C SER A 66 -1.92 -5.60 1.05
N ILE A 67 -2.95 -4.89 1.51
CA ILE A 67 -3.45 -4.96 2.87
C ILE A 67 -4.87 -5.54 2.83
N THR A 68 -5.04 -6.72 3.42
CA THR A 68 -6.34 -7.37 3.59
C THR A 68 -6.75 -7.41 5.05
N ARG A 69 -7.96 -6.94 5.38
CA ARG A 69 -8.49 -7.02 6.75
C ARG A 69 -9.36 -8.27 6.93
N ILE A 70 -8.85 -9.25 7.67
CA ILE A 70 -9.53 -10.53 7.89
C ILE A 70 -10.53 -10.45 9.05
N SER A 71 -10.24 -9.63 10.07
CA SER A 71 -11.13 -9.45 11.22
C SER A 71 -10.99 -8.06 11.84
N LYS A 72 -11.67 -7.79 12.96
CA LYS A 72 -11.59 -6.51 13.67
C LYS A 72 -10.15 -6.10 13.99
N SER A 73 -9.29 -7.06 14.33
CA SER A 73 -7.89 -6.83 14.72
C SER A 73 -6.87 -7.55 13.85
N LYS A 74 -7.27 -8.44 12.92
CA LYS A 74 -6.34 -9.21 12.10
C LYS A 74 -6.21 -8.62 10.70
N TYR A 75 -4.97 -8.38 10.29
CA TYR A 75 -4.60 -7.91 8.96
C TYR A 75 -3.57 -8.86 8.37
N VAL A 76 -3.62 -9.01 7.05
CA VAL A 76 -2.57 -9.66 6.25
C VAL A 76 -1.99 -8.60 5.34
N VAL A 77 -0.67 -8.46 5.39
CA VAL A 77 0.09 -7.49 4.61
C VAL A 77 1.08 -8.26 3.75
N GLU A 78 0.98 -8.09 2.44
CA GLU A 78 1.77 -8.83 1.46
C GLU A 78 2.44 -7.84 0.49
N PRO A 79 3.68 -8.09 0.05
CA PRO A 79 4.27 -7.33 -1.05
C PRO A 79 3.40 -7.47 -2.30
N THR A 80 3.17 -6.36 -3.01
CA THR A 80 2.41 -6.39 -4.27
C THR A 80 3.21 -5.72 -5.39
N VAL A 81 2.96 -6.15 -6.63
CA VAL A 81 3.55 -5.57 -7.85
C VAL A 81 2.40 -4.95 -8.63
N VAL A 82 2.45 -3.64 -8.84
CA VAL A 82 1.45 -2.94 -9.65
C VAL A 82 2.00 -2.79 -11.07
N VAL A 83 1.34 -3.40 -12.05
CA VAL A 83 1.68 -3.23 -13.46
C VAL A 83 1.08 -1.91 -13.94
N LEU A 84 1.94 -0.91 -14.16
CA LEU A 84 1.55 0.34 -14.80
C LEU A 84 1.45 0.13 -16.31
N ASN A 85 0.23 -0.08 -16.80
CA ASN A 85 -0.02 -0.19 -18.23
C ASN A 85 0.03 1.21 -18.85
N ARG A 86 1.23 1.70 -19.19
CA ARG A 86 1.36 2.88 -20.04
C ARG A 86 0.99 2.46 -21.46
N GLN A 87 -0.22 2.85 -21.89
CA GLN A 87 -0.59 2.78 -23.29
C GLN A 87 0.38 3.72 -24.04
N ARG A 88 1.44 3.17 -24.66
CA ARG A 88 2.33 3.95 -25.51
C ARG A 88 1.48 4.51 -26.64
N THR A 89 1.38 5.83 -26.73
CA THR A 89 0.83 6.56 -27.88
C THR A 89 1.65 6.35 -29.16
N ASP A 90 2.79 5.66 -29.06
CA ASP A 90 3.76 5.49 -30.15
C ASP A 90 3.60 4.14 -30.90
N LEU A 91 2.46 3.47 -30.78
CA LEU A 91 2.16 2.32 -31.62
C LEU A 91 1.79 2.82 -33.02
N THR A 92 2.80 2.94 -33.88
CA THR A 92 2.58 3.06 -35.33
C THR A 92 1.76 1.86 -35.79
N PRO A 93 0.61 2.07 -36.46
CA PRO A 93 -0.12 0.98 -37.08
C PRO A 93 0.82 0.30 -38.08
N ILE A 94 0.94 -1.03 -37.99
CA ILE A 94 1.56 -1.82 -39.04
C ILE A 94 0.61 -1.68 -40.25
N LYS A 95 1.09 -1.03 -41.32
CA LYS A 95 0.40 -0.97 -42.61
C LYS A 95 0.40 -2.33 -43.28
#